data_AF-A0A6F8XRY9-F1
#
_entry.id   AF-A0A6F8XRY9-F1
#
_cell.length_a   1.000
_cell.length_b   1.000
_cell.length_c   1.000
_cell.angle_alpha   90.00
_cell.angle_beta   90.00
_cell.angle_gamma   90.00
#
_symmetry.space_group_name_H-M   'P 1'
#
loop_
_entity.id
_entity.type
_entity.pdbx_description
1 polymer ?
#
loop_
_entity_poly.entity_id
_entity_poly.type
_entity_poly.pdbx_seq_one_letter_code
_entity_poly.pdbx_strand_id
1 'polypeptide(L)'
;MARSEGLDLNNIDETSVEEIDDALIHVWSWRGPLYEMYATSLQLDNAPDFGKISRWASDLFGRPAGERAVVLQSCQNIHSYMMLGWETGIRNEFVTLWRNGMSKESLLELVMFSQMYAGMRGLGHAYHAIGDFLPAWSPPKQEVLFPLGWEADPEAFKCGLDLSTRELTDKDVENLTGWYERTIGYLPKSIQFGIKRNPKFVKLNRARWEVTLKQTPKQLAPYLMLRHHTITQSVDGLRESALLAKAWGVDSDLIIRAITNTAMYFTGFEGLYAAYEAVDDLLD
;
A
#
# COMPACT_ATOMS: atom_id res chain seq x y z
N MET A 1 0.36 5.45 -27.88
CA MET A 1 -0.98 5.44 -27.23
C MET A 1 -1.64 6.76 -27.56
N ALA A 2 -2.85 6.75 -28.11
CA ALA A 2 -3.35 7.90 -28.87
C ALA A 2 -3.82 9.10 -28.03
N ARG A 3 -4.34 8.92 -26.80
CA ARG A 3 -4.71 9.95 -25.81
C ARG A 3 -4.91 9.27 -24.45
N SER A 4 -4.65 9.95 -23.32
CA SER A 4 -4.88 9.41 -21.96
C SER A 4 -5.52 10.46 -21.06
N GLU A 5 -6.72 10.17 -20.54
CA GLU A 5 -7.49 11.05 -19.64
C GLU A 5 -7.61 12.52 -20.16
N GLY A 6 -7.70 12.69 -21.49
CA GLY A 6 -7.82 14.00 -22.15
C GLY A 6 -6.52 14.53 -22.78
N LEU A 7 -5.35 14.03 -22.36
CA LEU A 7 -4.04 14.48 -22.85
C LEU A 7 -3.58 13.71 -24.10
N ASP A 8 -3.03 14.43 -25.09
CA ASP A 8 -2.32 13.88 -26.24
C ASP A 8 -0.87 13.58 -25.88
N LEU A 9 -0.60 12.30 -25.60
CA LEU A 9 0.72 11.80 -25.25
C LEU A 9 1.61 11.55 -26.48
N ASN A 10 1.13 11.79 -27.72
CA ASN A 10 1.99 11.70 -28.92
C ASN A 10 2.66 13.04 -29.26
N ASN A 11 2.21 14.14 -28.66
CA ASN A 11 2.81 15.45 -28.80
C ASN A 11 3.09 16.02 -27.40
N ILE A 12 4.24 15.68 -26.84
CA ILE A 12 4.62 16.09 -25.48
C ILE A 12 5.02 17.58 -25.45
N ASP A 13 5.64 18.07 -26.52
CA ASP A 13 6.27 19.40 -26.57
C ASP A 13 5.25 20.53 -26.78
N GLU A 14 4.04 20.22 -27.24
CA GLU A 14 2.97 21.20 -27.46
C GLU A 14 1.71 20.76 -26.73
N THR A 15 1.12 21.67 -25.95
CA THR A 15 -0.13 21.45 -25.23
C THR A 15 -1.00 22.69 -25.36
N SER A 16 -2.20 22.54 -25.93
CA SER A 16 -3.13 23.67 -26.09
C SER A 16 -3.94 23.88 -24.81
N VAL A 17 -4.53 25.07 -24.66
CA VAL A 17 -5.41 25.38 -23.52
C VAL A 17 -6.64 24.46 -23.52
N GLU A 18 -7.19 24.17 -24.70
CA GLU A 18 -8.32 23.26 -24.85
C GLU A 18 -7.98 21.84 -24.37
N GLU A 19 -6.76 21.37 -24.63
CA GLU A 19 -6.31 20.07 -24.16
C GLU A 19 -6.21 20.01 -22.63
N ILE A 20 -5.69 21.08 -22.01
CA ILE A 20 -5.61 21.22 -20.55
C ILE A 20 -7.03 21.21 -19.96
N ASP A 21 -7.93 22.03 -20.50
CA ASP A 21 -9.32 22.11 -20.06
C ASP A 21 -10.03 20.75 -20.17
N ASP A 22 -9.88 20.06 -21.31
CA ASP A 22 -10.45 18.73 -21.52
C ASP A 22 -9.94 17.72 -20.49
N ALA A 23 -8.64 17.71 -20.21
CA ALA A 23 -8.04 16.82 -19.21
C ALA A 23 -8.53 17.13 -17.79
N LEU A 24 -8.59 18.40 -17.42
CA LEU A 24 -9.05 18.83 -16.10
C LEU A 24 -10.55 18.57 -15.89
N ILE A 25 -11.39 18.82 -16.90
CA ILE A 25 -12.81 18.47 -16.88
C ILE A 25 -12.98 16.95 -16.74
N HIS A 26 -12.17 16.16 -17.44
CA HIS A 26 -12.20 14.71 -17.33
C HIS A 26 -11.91 14.25 -15.90
N VAL A 27 -10.79 14.69 -15.30
CA VAL A 27 -10.43 14.36 -13.90
C VAL A 27 -11.53 14.80 -12.93
N TRP A 28 -12.06 16.01 -13.10
CA TRP A 28 -13.12 16.55 -12.25
C TRP A 28 -14.39 15.68 -12.29
N SER A 29 -14.79 15.21 -13.48
CA SER A 29 -16.07 14.51 -13.69
C SER A 29 -16.25 13.28 -12.79
N TRP A 30 -15.15 12.59 -12.46
CA TRP A 30 -15.19 11.39 -11.66
C TRP A 30 -14.49 11.54 -10.32
N ARG A 31 -13.46 12.38 -10.18
CA ARG A 31 -12.68 12.50 -8.93
C ARG A 31 -13.04 13.74 -8.10
N GLY A 32 -13.71 14.72 -8.70
CA GLY A 32 -14.09 15.99 -8.06
C GLY A 32 -12.87 16.81 -7.63
N PRO A 33 -13.01 17.70 -6.61
CA PRO A 33 -11.98 18.62 -6.15
C PRO A 33 -10.92 17.95 -5.25
N LEU A 34 -10.55 16.71 -5.53
CA LEU A 34 -9.52 15.97 -4.80
C LEU A 34 -8.12 16.27 -5.35
N TYR A 35 -7.08 15.80 -4.66
CA TYR A 35 -5.71 16.26 -4.91
C TYR A 35 -5.21 16.08 -6.34
N GLU A 36 -5.66 15.06 -7.08
CA GLU A 36 -5.22 14.86 -8.47
C GLU A 36 -5.60 16.06 -9.33
N MET A 37 -6.77 16.66 -9.11
CA MET A 37 -7.20 17.86 -9.83
C MET A 37 -6.21 19.01 -9.63
N TYR A 38 -5.86 19.30 -8.38
CA TYR A 38 -4.95 20.41 -8.05
C TYR A 38 -3.50 20.13 -8.47
N ALA A 39 -3.03 18.89 -8.31
CA ALA A 39 -1.69 18.50 -8.72
C ALA A 39 -1.53 18.52 -10.24
N THR A 40 -2.54 18.01 -10.97
CA THR A 40 -2.56 18.00 -12.44
C THR A 40 -2.66 19.43 -12.97
N SER A 41 -3.53 20.28 -12.42
CA SER A 41 -3.62 21.68 -12.86
C SER A 41 -2.31 22.42 -12.64
N LEU A 42 -1.66 22.24 -11.48
CA LEU A 42 -0.36 22.88 -11.20
C LEU A 42 0.69 22.46 -12.24
N GLN A 43 0.75 21.18 -12.60
CA GLN A 43 1.66 20.68 -13.63
C GLN A 43 1.32 21.26 -15.00
N LEU A 44 0.07 21.16 -15.44
CA LEU A 44 -0.34 21.59 -16.78
C LEU A 44 -0.24 23.11 -16.99
N ASP A 45 -0.52 23.91 -15.96
CA ASP A 45 -0.47 25.38 -16.03
C ASP A 45 0.97 25.92 -16.11
N ASN A 46 1.97 25.16 -15.63
CA ASN A 46 3.34 25.67 -15.44
C ASN A 46 4.42 24.88 -16.21
N ALA A 47 4.20 23.60 -16.45
CA ALA A 47 5.11 22.68 -17.12
C ALA A 47 4.31 21.54 -17.81
N PRO A 48 3.57 21.86 -18.88
CA PRO A 48 2.62 20.92 -19.49
C PRO A 48 3.29 19.67 -20.08
N ASP A 49 4.51 19.78 -20.59
CA ASP A 49 5.35 18.65 -21.00
C ASP A 49 5.59 17.68 -19.84
N PHE A 50 5.97 18.20 -18.67
CA PHE A 50 6.12 17.42 -17.45
C PHE A 50 4.80 16.83 -16.96
N GLY A 51 3.69 17.56 -17.09
CA GLY A 51 2.34 17.06 -16.78
C GLY A 51 1.95 15.87 -17.66
N LYS A 52 2.20 15.95 -18.97
CA LYS A 52 2.00 14.84 -19.91
C LYS A 52 2.87 13.63 -19.59
N ILE A 53 4.16 13.84 -19.30
CA ILE A 53 5.07 12.77 -18.90
C ILE A 53 4.62 12.14 -17.56
N SER A 54 4.15 12.95 -16.61
CA SER A 54 3.61 12.48 -15.34
C SER A 54 2.36 11.62 -15.54
N ARG A 55 1.46 12.02 -16.45
CA ARG A 55 0.30 11.21 -16.85
C ARG A 55 0.73 9.89 -17.47
N TRP A 56 1.68 9.91 -18.40
CA TRP A 56 2.19 8.68 -19.02
C TRP A 56 2.82 7.75 -17.97
N ALA A 57 3.61 8.27 -17.05
CA ALA A 57 4.18 7.47 -15.97
C ALA A 57 3.08 6.89 -15.06
N SER A 58 2.02 7.63 -14.78
CA SER A 58 0.85 7.16 -14.04
C SER A 58 0.09 6.04 -14.76
N ASP A 59 0.15 5.96 -16.10
CA ASP A 59 -0.46 4.88 -16.89
C ASP A 59 0.22 3.52 -16.68
N LEU A 60 1.50 3.52 -16.28
CA LEU A 60 2.22 2.29 -15.91
C LEU A 60 1.59 1.62 -14.67
N PHE A 61 1.06 2.43 -13.76
CA PHE A 61 0.63 1.96 -12.44
C PHE A 61 -0.87 2.03 -12.20
N GLY A 62 -1.58 2.92 -12.90
CA GLY A 62 -2.99 3.24 -12.72
C GLY A 62 -3.95 2.46 -13.63
N ARG A 63 -5.06 3.12 -14.00
CA ARG A 63 -6.20 2.52 -14.71
C ARG A 63 -5.87 1.78 -16.01
N PRO A 64 -4.98 2.27 -16.88
CA PRO A 64 -4.62 1.54 -18.11
C PRO A 64 -4.00 0.16 -17.85
N ALA A 65 -3.47 -0.07 -16.64
CA ALA A 65 -2.98 -1.37 -16.20
C ALA A 65 -4.08 -2.27 -15.56
N GLY A 66 -5.34 -1.84 -15.58
CA GLY A 66 -6.52 -2.59 -15.14
C GLY A 66 -7.06 -2.21 -13.75
N GLU A 67 -8.31 -2.56 -13.45
CA GLU A 67 -8.96 -2.23 -12.17
C GLU A 67 -8.23 -2.80 -10.95
N ARG A 68 -7.67 -4.01 -11.07
CA ARG A 68 -6.86 -4.64 -10.02
C ARG A 68 -5.65 -3.78 -9.65
N ALA A 69 -5.01 -3.16 -10.64
CA ALA A 69 -3.85 -2.31 -10.40
C ALA A 69 -4.22 -1.08 -9.58
N VAL A 70 -5.38 -0.47 -9.86
CA VAL A 70 -5.90 0.67 -9.08
C VAL A 70 -6.14 0.27 -7.63
N VAL A 71 -6.82 -0.85 -7.39
CA VAL A 71 -7.08 -1.34 -6.03
C VAL A 71 -5.77 -1.55 -5.26
N LEU A 72 -4.80 -2.25 -5.86
CA LEU A 72 -3.52 -2.52 -5.21
C LEU A 72 -2.71 -1.25 -4.95
N GLN A 73 -2.62 -0.35 -5.93
CA GLN A 73 -1.96 0.95 -5.78
C GLN A 73 -2.63 1.78 -4.67
N SER A 74 -3.95 1.82 -4.63
CA SER A 74 -4.71 2.55 -3.61
C SER A 74 -4.52 1.97 -2.21
N CYS A 75 -4.45 0.65 -2.07
CA CYS A 75 -4.11 -0.01 -0.79
C CYS A 75 -2.72 0.43 -0.29
N GLN A 76 -1.75 0.51 -1.20
CA GLN A 76 -0.42 1.03 -0.87
C GLN A 76 -0.44 2.54 -0.57
N ASN A 77 -1.23 3.33 -1.30
CA ASN A 77 -1.35 4.77 -1.10
C ASN A 77 -1.88 5.10 0.29
N ILE A 78 -3.00 4.50 0.71
CA ILE A 78 -3.57 4.74 2.04
C ILE A 78 -2.56 4.47 3.15
N HIS A 79 -1.76 3.40 3.02
CA HIS A 79 -0.72 3.08 3.97
C HIS A 79 0.31 4.21 4.11
N SER A 80 0.90 4.66 2.99
CA SER A 80 1.89 5.74 3.03
C SER A 80 1.30 7.09 3.45
N TYR A 81 0.08 7.42 3.03
CA TYR A 81 -0.55 8.69 3.38
C TYR A 81 -0.89 8.78 4.86
N MET A 82 -1.24 7.66 5.50
CA MET A 82 -1.36 7.59 6.96
C MET A 82 -0.03 7.85 7.67
N MET A 83 1.08 7.32 7.15
CA MET A 83 2.41 7.55 7.73
C MET A 83 2.87 9.01 7.58
N LEU A 84 2.65 9.59 6.40
CA LEU A 84 3.07 10.95 6.08
C LEU A 84 2.10 12.01 6.65
N GLY A 85 0.90 11.60 7.03
CA GLY A 85 -0.14 12.49 7.55
C GLY A 85 -0.81 13.34 6.47
N TRP A 86 -1.02 12.75 5.29
CA TRP A 86 -1.67 13.43 4.17
C TRP A 86 -3.17 13.11 4.14
N GLU A 87 -3.96 13.90 4.87
CA GLU A 87 -5.40 13.67 5.07
C GLU A 87 -6.21 13.68 3.76
N THR A 88 -5.91 14.60 2.84
CA THR A 88 -6.56 14.63 1.51
C THR A 88 -6.28 13.36 0.71
N GLY A 89 -5.05 12.85 0.78
CA GLY A 89 -4.67 11.58 0.17
C GLY A 89 -5.44 10.40 0.79
N ILE A 90 -5.52 10.33 2.13
CA ILE A 90 -6.29 9.30 2.83
C ILE A 90 -7.74 9.28 2.35
N ARG A 91 -8.41 10.44 2.33
CA ARG A 91 -9.80 10.55 1.86
C ARG A 91 -9.94 10.09 0.41
N ASN A 92 -9.01 10.48 -0.46
CA ASN A 92 -9.01 10.05 -1.85
C ASN A 92 -8.97 8.51 -1.97
N GLU A 93 -8.09 7.85 -1.23
CA GLU A 93 -7.96 6.39 -1.33
C GLU A 93 -9.17 5.67 -0.75
N PHE A 94 -9.80 6.20 0.30
CA PHE A 94 -11.07 5.67 0.81
C PHE A 94 -12.16 5.70 -0.26
N VAL A 95 -12.34 6.83 -0.94
CA VAL A 95 -13.34 6.97 -2.02
C VAL A 95 -12.97 6.06 -3.20
N THR A 96 -11.69 5.98 -3.55
CA THR A 96 -11.20 5.16 -4.66
C THR A 96 -11.45 3.68 -4.40
N LEU A 97 -11.05 3.17 -3.24
CA LEU A 97 -11.23 1.77 -2.86
C LEU A 97 -12.70 1.40 -2.68
N TRP A 98 -13.51 2.27 -2.06
CA TRP A 98 -14.96 2.07 -1.95
C TRP A 98 -15.63 1.95 -3.32
N ARG A 99 -15.31 2.86 -4.26
CA ARG A 99 -15.86 2.78 -5.62
C ARG A 99 -15.43 1.52 -6.36
N ASN A 100 -14.25 1.01 -6.07
CA ASN A 100 -13.73 -0.24 -6.61
C ASN A 100 -14.09 -1.48 -5.75
N GLY A 101 -15.17 -1.40 -4.97
CA GLY A 101 -15.78 -2.57 -4.35
C GLY A 101 -15.33 -2.90 -2.95
N MET A 102 -14.40 -2.14 -2.36
CA MET A 102 -13.90 -2.45 -1.03
C MET A 102 -14.94 -2.10 0.05
N SER A 103 -15.24 -3.06 0.92
CA SER A 103 -16.16 -2.86 2.05
C SER A 103 -15.57 -1.91 3.10
N LYS A 104 -16.44 -1.38 3.96
CA LYS A 104 -16.03 -0.57 5.12
C LYS A 104 -15.08 -1.34 6.02
N GLU A 105 -15.41 -2.60 6.27
CA GLU A 105 -14.66 -3.50 7.13
C GLU A 105 -13.25 -3.72 6.57
N SER A 106 -13.15 -4.04 5.27
CA SER A 106 -11.86 -4.24 4.59
C SER A 106 -10.99 -2.98 4.63
N LEU A 107 -11.59 -1.80 4.41
CA LEU A 107 -10.86 -0.54 4.51
C LEU A 107 -10.35 -0.26 5.92
N LEU A 108 -11.16 -0.55 6.94
CA LEU A 108 -10.74 -0.39 8.33
C LEU A 108 -9.65 -1.39 8.72
N GLU A 109 -9.62 -2.60 8.14
CA GLU A 109 -8.49 -3.53 8.29
C GLU A 109 -7.19 -2.91 7.75
N LEU A 110 -7.23 -2.25 6.58
CA LEU A 110 -6.06 -1.55 6.04
C LEU A 110 -5.60 -0.38 6.92
N VAL A 111 -6.54 0.35 7.52
CA VAL A 111 -6.22 1.41 8.50
C VAL A 111 -5.55 0.83 9.74
N MET A 112 -6.10 -0.25 10.31
CA MET A 112 -5.52 -0.89 11.49
C MET A 112 -4.14 -1.48 11.19
N PHE A 113 -3.94 -2.02 9.98
CA PHE A 113 -2.63 -2.51 9.55
C PHE A 113 -1.62 -1.37 9.44
N SER A 114 -2.00 -0.31 8.74
CA SER A 114 -1.14 0.85 8.53
C SER A 114 -0.81 1.58 9.82
N GLN A 115 -1.71 1.54 10.80
CA GLN A 115 -1.50 2.08 12.14
C GLN A 115 -0.34 1.40 12.90
N MET A 116 0.00 0.14 12.60
CA MET A 116 1.17 -0.51 13.21
C MET A 116 2.49 0.22 12.86
N TYR A 117 2.52 0.91 11.72
CA TYR A 117 3.68 1.66 11.23
C TYR A 117 3.53 3.17 11.47
N ALA A 118 2.33 3.73 11.26
CA ALA A 118 2.06 5.16 11.43
C ALA A 118 1.82 5.58 12.91
N GLY A 119 1.67 4.61 13.81
CA GLY A 119 1.34 4.85 15.22
C GLY A 119 -0.02 5.52 15.42
N MET A 120 -0.26 6.04 16.63
CA MET A 120 -1.52 6.73 16.96
C MET A 120 -1.74 8.00 16.13
N ARG A 121 -0.65 8.66 15.70
CA ARG A 121 -0.72 9.83 14.82
C ARG A 121 -1.43 9.50 13.50
N GLY A 122 -1.10 8.36 12.89
CA GLY A 122 -1.77 7.91 11.66
C GLY A 122 -3.27 7.71 11.82
N LEU A 123 -3.75 7.22 12.97
CA LEU A 123 -5.19 7.13 13.25
C LEU A 123 -5.84 8.50 13.39
N GLY A 124 -5.17 9.47 14.00
CA GLY A 124 -5.67 10.84 14.09
C GLY A 124 -5.93 11.42 12.68
N HIS A 125 -4.95 11.27 11.78
CA HIS A 125 -5.08 11.70 10.39
C HIS A 125 -6.19 10.97 9.64
N ALA A 126 -6.30 9.64 9.84
CA ALA A 126 -7.40 8.88 9.25
C ALA A 126 -8.75 9.38 9.76
N TYR A 127 -8.90 9.59 11.07
CA TYR A 127 -10.12 10.11 11.66
C TYR A 127 -10.50 11.50 11.11
N HIS A 128 -9.56 12.42 10.97
CA HIS A 128 -9.85 13.74 10.37
C HIS A 128 -10.23 13.63 8.89
N ALA A 129 -9.58 12.75 8.14
CA ALA A 129 -9.80 12.61 6.71
C ALA A 129 -11.17 12.01 6.34
N ILE A 130 -11.70 11.11 7.18
CA ILE A 130 -12.88 10.31 6.84
C ILE A 130 -13.91 10.17 7.97
N GLY A 131 -13.72 10.82 9.12
CA GLY A 131 -14.63 10.71 10.26
C GLY A 131 -16.05 11.19 9.95
N ASP A 132 -16.20 12.17 9.07
CA ASP A 132 -17.47 12.65 8.52
C ASP A 132 -18.10 11.68 7.50
N PHE A 133 -17.26 10.90 6.82
CA PHE A 133 -17.67 9.94 5.80
C PHE A 133 -18.20 8.62 6.39
N LEU A 134 -17.62 8.14 7.50
CA LEU A 134 -17.96 6.84 8.08
C LEU A 134 -19.45 6.66 8.49
N PRO A 135 -20.15 7.67 9.02
CA PRO A 135 -21.58 7.56 9.35
C PRO A 135 -22.48 7.48 8.11
N ALA A 136 -22.06 8.08 7.00
CA ALA A 136 -22.80 8.10 5.74
C ALA A 136 -22.39 6.96 4.78
N TRP A 137 -21.64 5.97 5.29
CA TRP A 137 -21.14 4.87 4.48
C TRP A 137 -22.28 4.08 3.84
N SER A 138 -22.19 3.85 2.53
CA SER A 138 -23.08 2.94 1.80
C SER A 138 -22.30 1.76 1.25
N PRO A 139 -22.91 0.56 1.15
CA PRO A 139 -22.26 -0.58 0.50
C PRO A 139 -21.79 -0.22 -0.92
N PRO A 140 -20.61 -0.70 -1.35
CA PRO A 140 -20.16 -0.47 -2.70
C PRO A 140 -21.09 -1.17 -3.71
N LYS A 141 -21.17 -0.63 -4.93
CA LYS A 141 -22.06 -1.13 -5.99
C LYS A 141 -21.52 -2.34 -6.76
N GLN A 142 -20.25 -2.67 -6.55
CA GLN A 142 -19.55 -3.75 -7.21
C GLN A 142 -18.65 -4.47 -6.21
N GLU A 143 -18.18 -5.64 -6.59
CA GLU A 143 -17.21 -6.40 -5.81
C GLU A 143 -15.79 -5.91 -6.06
N VAL A 144 -14.92 -6.05 -5.06
CA VAL A 144 -13.50 -5.73 -5.21
C VAL A 144 -12.79 -6.81 -6.01
N LEU A 145 -11.97 -6.39 -6.97
CA LEU A 145 -11.17 -7.30 -7.78
C LEU A 145 -9.74 -7.36 -7.25
N PHE A 146 -9.37 -8.48 -6.65
CA PHE A 146 -7.98 -8.82 -6.33
C PHE A 146 -7.35 -9.70 -7.42
N PRO A 147 -6.02 -9.85 -7.44
CA PRO A 147 -5.35 -10.86 -8.28
C PRO A 147 -5.87 -12.27 -8.00
N LEU A 148 -5.74 -13.17 -8.99
CA LEU A 148 -6.13 -14.56 -8.83
C LEU A 148 -5.31 -15.23 -7.70
N GLY A 149 -5.97 -16.04 -6.86
CA GLY A 149 -5.33 -16.71 -5.72
C GLY A 149 -5.12 -15.83 -4.48
N TRP A 150 -5.53 -14.57 -4.52
CA TRP A 150 -5.54 -13.70 -3.35
C TRP A 150 -6.82 -13.93 -2.55
N GLU A 151 -6.67 -14.45 -1.34
CA GLU A 151 -7.77 -14.88 -0.49
C GLU A 151 -7.51 -14.50 0.97
N ALA A 152 -8.60 -14.29 1.70
CA ALA A 152 -8.56 -14.07 3.13
C ALA A 152 -8.12 -15.35 3.85
N ASP A 153 -7.07 -15.24 4.65
CA ASP A 153 -6.56 -16.35 5.44
C ASP A 153 -5.94 -15.80 6.74
N PRO A 154 -6.77 -15.47 7.73
CA PRO A 154 -6.30 -14.95 9.02
C PRO A 154 -5.46 -15.97 9.80
N GLU A 155 -5.63 -17.27 9.55
CA GLU A 155 -4.87 -18.31 10.24
C GLU A 155 -3.39 -18.32 9.81
N ALA A 156 -3.08 -17.94 8.57
CA ALA A 156 -1.69 -17.81 8.10
C ALA A 156 -0.83 -16.88 8.96
N PHE A 157 -1.46 -15.89 9.62
CA PHE A 157 -0.75 -14.95 10.48
C PHE A 157 -0.41 -15.57 11.85
N LYS A 158 -1.15 -16.58 12.32
CA LYS A 158 -1.01 -17.05 13.70
C LYS A 158 0.24 -17.88 13.90
N CYS A 159 1.12 -17.46 14.82
CA CYS A 159 2.22 -18.30 15.27
C CYS A 159 1.84 -19.19 16.47
N GLY A 160 0.75 -18.87 17.18
CA GLY A 160 0.28 -19.62 18.34
C GLY A 160 0.71 -19.00 19.67
N LEU A 161 0.55 -17.68 19.82
CA LEU A 161 0.81 -16.97 21.07
C LEU A 161 -0.19 -17.34 22.17
N ASP A 162 0.29 -17.53 23.40
CA ASP A 162 -0.54 -17.66 24.60
C ASP A 162 -1.01 -16.29 25.10
N LEU A 163 -2.20 -15.85 24.67
CA LEU A 163 -2.76 -14.58 25.09
C LEU A 163 -3.39 -14.59 26.50
N SER A 164 -3.33 -15.70 27.24
CA SER A 164 -3.76 -15.74 28.65
C SER A 164 -2.78 -15.04 29.60
N THR A 165 -1.54 -14.84 29.16
CA THR A 165 -0.49 -14.11 29.88
C THR A 165 0.07 -12.95 29.05
N ARG A 166 0.53 -11.91 29.77
CA ARG A 166 1.17 -10.72 29.16
C ARG A 166 2.65 -10.94 28.83
N GLU A 167 3.29 -11.93 29.44
CA GLU A 167 4.71 -12.23 29.25
C GLU A 167 4.93 -13.10 28.01
N LEU A 168 6.03 -12.90 27.29
CA LEU A 168 6.44 -13.79 26.21
C LEU A 168 7.04 -15.05 26.83
N THR A 169 6.31 -16.15 26.75
CA THR A 169 6.76 -17.44 27.28
C THR A 169 7.80 -18.07 26.37
N ASP A 170 8.56 -19.05 26.87
CA ASP A 170 9.49 -19.82 26.04
C ASP A 170 8.76 -20.52 24.88
N LYS A 171 7.52 -20.98 25.12
CA LYS A 171 6.68 -21.57 24.07
C LYS A 171 6.26 -20.54 23.03
N ASP A 172 5.95 -19.30 23.42
CA ASP A 172 5.69 -18.23 22.47
C ASP A 172 6.91 -17.94 21.58
N VAL A 173 8.11 -17.96 22.16
CA VAL A 173 9.36 -17.76 21.41
C VAL A 173 9.57 -18.88 20.39
N GLU A 174 9.43 -20.14 20.81
CA GLU A 174 9.53 -21.31 19.92
C GLU A 174 8.50 -21.23 18.78
N ASN A 175 7.25 -20.91 19.12
CA ASN A 175 6.16 -20.78 18.16
C ASN A 175 6.39 -19.64 17.16
N LEU A 176 6.81 -18.46 17.64
CA LEU A 176 7.09 -17.29 16.81
C LEU A 176 8.28 -17.52 15.87
N THR A 177 9.41 -17.98 16.40
CA THR A 177 10.62 -18.23 15.61
C THR A 177 10.38 -19.36 14.60
N GLY A 178 9.75 -20.45 15.02
CA GLY A 178 9.38 -21.54 14.13
C GLY A 178 8.38 -21.14 13.05
N TRP A 179 7.48 -20.17 13.31
CA TRP A 179 6.60 -19.63 12.26
C TRP A 179 7.39 -18.91 11.17
N TYR A 180 8.37 -18.07 11.54
CA TYR A 180 9.23 -17.39 10.57
C TYR A 180 10.07 -18.37 9.74
N GLU A 181 10.68 -19.36 10.41
CA GLU A 181 11.46 -20.40 9.73
C GLU A 181 10.62 -21.20 8.74
N ARG A 182 9.42 -21.65 9.15
CA ARG A 182 8.53 -22.42 8.26
C ARG A 182 7.94 -21.59 7.13
N THR A 183 7.64 -20.31 7.38
CA THR A 183 6.94 -19.46 6.40
C THR A 183 7.89 -18.86 5.39
N ILE A 184 9.02 -18.29 5.85
CA ILE A 184 9.92 -17.51 5.00
C ILE A 184 11.38 -17.97 5.07
N GLY A 185 11.71 -19.01 5.85
CA GLY A 185 13.07 -19.52 5.99
C GLY A 185 14.06 -18.54 6.63
N TYR A 186 13.56 -17.46 7.23
CA TYR A 186 14.35 -16.33 7.71
C TYR A 186 13.77 -15.79 9.02
N LEU A 187 14.61 -15.66 10.05
CA LEU A 187 14.23 -15.03 11.32
C LEU A 187 14.71 -13.56 11.34
N PRO A 188 13.82 -12.57 11.23
CA PRO A 188 14.22 -11.16 11.16
C PRO A 188 15.02 -10.70 12.37
N LYS A 189 16.07 -9.89 12.13
CA LYS A 189 16.91 -9.32 13.21
C LYS A 189 16.10 -8.45 14.17
N SER A 190 15.04 -7.80 13.68
CA SER A 190 14.09 -7.02 14.49
C SER A 190 13.39 -7.89 15.55
N ILE A 191 13.00 -9.11 15.19
CA ILE A 191 12.39 -10.09 16.09
C ILE A 191 13.42 -10.60 17.10
N GLN A 192 14.63 -10.97 16.64
CA GLN A 192 15.71 -11.41 17.53
C GLN A 192 16.07 -10.33 18.57
N PHE A 193 16.21 -9.08 18.13
CA PHE A 193 16.47 -7.94 18.99
C PHE A 193 15.33 -7.73 19.98
N GLY A 194 14.08 -7.75 19.50
CA GLY A 194 12.89 -7.58 20.32
C GLY A 194 12.76 -8.65 21.41
N ILE A 195 12.95 -9.92 21.09
CA ILE A 195 12.89 -11.03 22.06
C ILE A 195 13.93 -10.80 23.16
N LYS A 196 15.16 -10.42 22.78
CA LYS A 196 16.27 -10.20 23.73
C LYS A 196 16.09 -8.95 24.61
N ARG A 197 15.50 -7.88 24.08
CA ARG A 197 15.50 -6.55 24.74
C ARG A 197 14.16 -6.14 25.31
N ASN A 198 13.07 -6.51 24.67
CA ASN A 198 11.71 -6.19 25.10
C ASN A 198 10.72 -7.26 24.62
N PRO A 199 10.71 -8.45 25.25
CA PRO A 199 9.89 -9.58 24.82
C PRO A 199 8.39 -9.27 24.83
N LYS A 200 7.93 -8.47 25.80
CA LYS A 200 6.53 -8.03 25.89
C LYS A 200 6.11 -7.17 24.71
N PHE A 201 6.99 -6.29 24.22
CA PHE A 201 6.74 -5.54 22.99
C PHE A 201 6.56 -6.48 21.81
N VAL A 202 7.42 -7.50 21.65
CA VAL A 202 7.30 -8.48 20.55
C VAL A 202 5.98 -9.21 20.63
N LYS A 203 5.59 -9.72 21.80
CA LYS A 203 4.32 -10.43 21.99
C LYS A 203 3.13 -9.59 21.56
N LEU A 204 3.04 -8.36 22.06
CA LEU A 204 1.89 -7.48 21.79
C LEU A 204 1.88 -6.98 20.35
N ASN A 205 3.05 -6.68 19.77
CA ASN A 205 3.13 -6.26 18.38
C ASN A 205 2.75 -7.40 17.43
N ARG A 206 3.24 -8.61 17.71
CA ARG A 206 2.84 -9.81 16.96
C ARG A 206 1.35 -10.09 17.12
N ALA A 207 0.81 -10.10 18.33
CA ALA A 207 -0.62 -10.35 18.57
C ALA A 207 -1.53 -9.38 17.81
N ARG A 208 -1.14 -8.10 17.69
CA ARG A 208 -1.86 -7.13 16.85
C ARG A 208 -1.78 -7.50 15.37
N TRP A 209 -0.59 -7.84 14.88
CA TRP A 209 -0.40 -8.28 13.50
C TRP A 209 -1.28 -9.50 13.15
N GLU A 210 -1.40 -10.47 14.07
CA GLU A 210 -2.19 -11.71 13.87
C GLU A 210 -3.71 -11.52 13.75
N VAL A 211 -4.24 -10.38 14.21
CA VAL A 211 -5.69 -10.15 14.24
C VAL A 211 -6.14 -8.99 13.36
N THR A 212 -5.21 -8.37 12.62
CA THR A 212 -5.48 -7.13 11.91
C THR A 212 -6.23 -7.35 10.60
N LEU A 213 -5.78 -8.31 9.78
CA LEU A 213 -6.43 -8.64 8.50
C LEU A 213 -7.25 -9.92 8.70
N LYS A 214 -8.56 -9.88 8.39
CA LYS A 214 -9.48 -11.01 8.58
C LYS A 214 -10.27 -11.32 7.32
N GLN A 215 -10.75 -10.29 6.63
CA GLN A 215 -11.55 -10.41 5.42
C GLN A 215 -10.77 -10.03 4.16
N THR A 216 -9.73 -9.22 4.32
CA THR A 216 -8.85 -8.86 3.22
C THR A 216 -7.84 -9.97 2.91
N PRO A 217 -7.36 -10.08 1.66
CA PRO A 217 -6.35 -11.08 1.31
C PRO A 217 -5.09 -10.95 2.14
N LYS A 218 -4.54 -12.08 2.62
CA LYS A 218 -3.32 -12.06 3.45
C LYS A 218 -2.14 -11.40 2.73
N GLN A 219 -2.09 -11.53 1.40
CA GLN A 219 -1.07 -10.97 0.53
C GLN A 219 -0.97 -9.44 0.63
N LEU A 220 -2.03 -8.74 1.05
CA LEU A 220 -1.96 -7.31 1.26
C LEU A 220 -0.95 -6.92 2.35
N ALA A 221 -0.75 -7.74 3.39
CA ALA A 221 0.23 -7.41 4.43
C ALA A 221 1.65 -7.22 3.85
N PRO A 222 2.31 -8.22 3.22
CA PRO A 222 3.62 -8.00 2.63
C PRO A 222 3.59 -6.96 1.50
N TYR A 223 2.49 -6.83 0.75
CA TYR A 223 2.36 -5.82 -0.30
C TYR A 223 2.41 -4.37 0.23
N LEU A 224 1.80 -4.11 1.39
CA LEU A 224 1.90 -2.83 2.10
C LEU A 224 3.29 -2.64 2.72
N MET A 225 3.87 -3.71 3.28
CA MET A 225 5.21 -3.67 3.87
C MET A 225 6.30 -3.34 2.83
N LEU A 226 6.18 -3.86 1.60
CA LEU A 226 7.08 -3.50 0.49
C LEU A 226 7.12 -1.98 0.27
N ARG A 227 5.96 -1.31 0.30
CA ARG A 227 5.92 0.16 0.20
C ARG A 227 6.56 0.83 1.41
N HIS A 228 6.22 0.38 2.61
CA HIS A 228 6.79 0.92 3.83
C HIS A 228 8.33 0.88 3.81
N HIS A 229 8.88 -0.28 3.48
CA HIS A 229 10.31 -0.51 3.52
C HIS A 229 11.06 0.09 2.32
N THR A 230 10.37 0.30 1.19
CA THR A 230 10.90 1.13 0.09
C THR A 230 10.99 2.60 0.50
N ILE A 231 9.98 3.16 1.18
CA ILE A 231 10.03 4.56 1.66
C ILE A 231 11.12 4.75 2.72
N THR A 232 11.23 3.80 3.65
CA THR A 232 12.17 3.88 4.78
C THR A 232 13.58 3.36 4.45
N GLN A 233 13.80 2.87 3.23
CA GLN A 233 15.08 2.30 2.78
C GLN A 233 15.59 1.16 3.69
N SER A 234 14.67 0.33 4.19
CA SER A 234 15.00 -0.78 5.08
C SER A 234 15.28 -2.07 4.29
N VAL A 235 16.56 -2.41 4.13
CA VAL A 235 16.99 -3.65 3.43
C VAL A 235 16.41 -4.90 4.09
N ASP A 236 16.62 -5.07 5.41
CA ASP A 236 16.11 -6.24 6.13
C ASP A 236 14.56 -6.33 6.08
N GLY A 237 13.87 -5.19 6.12
CA GLY A 237 12.40 -5.14 6.04
C GLY A 237 11.86 -5.43 4.63
N LEU A 238 12.53 -4.94 3.59
CA LEU A 238 12.22 -5.29 2.19
C LEU A 238 12.40 -6.79 1.96
N ARG A 239 13.50 -7.37 2.45
CA ARG A 239 13.77 -8.81 2.31
C ARG A 239 12.72 -9.65 3.02
N GLU A 240 12.36 -9.30 4.26
CA GLU A 240 11.27 -9.96 5.00
C GLU A 240 9.94 -9.88 4.22
N SER A 241 9.61 -8.70 3.72
CA SER A 241 8.36 -8.46 2.98
C SER A 241 8.29 -9.26 1.68
N ALA A 242 9.39 -9.31 0.91
CA ALA A 242 9.46 -10.03 -0.35
C ALA A 242 9.41 -11.55 -0.14
N LEU A 243 10.14 -12.09 0.84
CA LEU A 243 10.05 -13.51 1.17
C LEU A 243 8.64 -13.90 1.61
N LEU A 244 7.99 -13.06 2.43
CA LEU A 244 6.61 -13.30 2.85
C LEU A 244 5.62 -13.20 1.68
N ALA A 245 5.82 -12.24 0.77
CA ALA A 245 5.05 -12.11 -0.46
C ALA A 245 5.14 -13.39 -1.30
N LYS A 246 6.37 -13.89 -1.56
CA LYS A 246 6.61 -15.14 -2.30
C LYS A 246 5.97 -16.34 -1.61
N ALA A 247 6.14 -16.47 -0.28
CA ALA A 247 5.57 -17.56 0.50
C ALA A 247 4.04 -17.62 0.43
N TRP A 248 3.38 -16.48 0.20
CA TRP A 248 1.93 -16.36 0.08
C TRP A 248 1.43 -16.25 -1.37
N GLY A 249 2.29 -16.55 -2.35
CA GLY A 249 1.91 -16.63 -3.76
C GLY A 249 1.72 -15.27 -4.44
N VAL A 250 2.35 -14.21 -3.93
CA VAL A 250 2.47 -12.95 -4.68
C VAL A 250 3.48 -13.15 -5.79
N ASP A 251 3.05 -12.87 -7.02
CA ASP A 251 3.88 -12.95 -8.22
C ASP A 251 5.05 -11.93 -8.18
N SER A 252 6.19 -12.31 -8.75
CA SER A 252 7.39 -11.46 -8.82
C SER A 252 7.10 -10.11 -9.47
N ASP A 253 6.27 -10.07 -10.52
CA ASP A 253 5.89 -8.82 -11.20
C ASP A 253 5.11 -7.89 -10.26
N LEU A 254 4.27 -8.43 -9.37
CA LEU A 254 3.57 -7.64 -8.37
C LEU A 254 4.50 -7.12 -7.28
N ILE A 255 5.53 -7.88 -6.90
CA ILE A 255 6.57 -7.42 -5.97
C ILE A 255 7.37 -6.28 -6.59
N ILE A 256 7.84 -6.45 -7.83
CA ILE A 256 8.55 -5.42 -8.59
C ILE A 256 7.68 -4.17 -8.72
N ARG A 257 6.43 -4.34 -9.12
CA ARG A 257 5.46 -3.25 -9.26
C ARG A 257 5.23 -2.52 -7.94
N ALA A 258 5.10 -3.21 -6.82
CA ALA A 258 4.97 -2.58 -5.51
C ALA A 258 6.14 -1.63 -5.20
N ILE A 259 7.35 -2.05 -5.52
CA ILE A 259 8.58 -1.28 -5.28
C ILE A 259 8.69 -0.12 -6.27
N THR A 260 8.56 -0.38 -7.57
CA THR A 260 8.73 0.64 -8.63
C THR A 260 7.62 1.69 -8.61
N ASN A 261 6.38 1.31 -8.27
CA ASN A 261 5.30 2.24 -7.98
C ASN A 261 5.66 3.15 -6.79
N THR A 262 6.21 2.59 -5.71
CA THR A 262 6.64 3.39 -4.56
C THR A 262 7.79 4.34 -4.92
N ALA A 263 8.76 3.86 -5.70
CA ALA A 263 9.85 4.68 -6.22
C ALA A 263 9.32 5.86 -7.06
N MET A 264 8.39 5.61 -7.97
CA MET A 264 7.79 6.64 -8.82
C MET A 264 7.18 7.79 -8.04
N TYR A 265 6.47 7.51 -6.95
CA TYR A 265 5.68 8.53 -6.24
C TYR A 265 6.37 9.15 -5.00
N PHE A 266 7.43 8.55 -4.44
CA PHE A 266 8.00 9.01 -3.16
C PHE A 266 9.51 9.17 -3.14
N THR A 267 10.25 8.21 -3.71
CA THR A 267 11.70 8.11 -3.44
C THR A 267 12.57 8.24 -4.69
N GLY A 268 11.98 8.23 -5.88
CA GLY A 268 12.71 8.16 -7.14
C GLY A 268 13.65 6.95 -7.20
N PHE A 269 14.74 7.08 -7.96
CA PHE A 269 15.74 6.02 -8.09
C PHE A 269 16.48 5.71 -6.79
N GLU A 270 16.57 6.65 -5.85
CA GLU A 270 17.16 6.38 -4.52
C GLU A 270 16.42 5.25 -3.81
N GLY A 271 15.10 5.17 -4.03
CA GLY A 271 14.23 4.09 -3.59
C GLY A 271 14.72 2.68 -3.90
N LEU A 272 15.48 2.52 -4.99
CA LEU A 272 15.81 1.24 -5.60
C LEU A 272 17.11 0.64 -5.09
N TYR A 273 18.00 1.40 -4.42
CA TYR A 273 19.25 0.85 -3.89
C TYR A 273 18.99 -0.22 -2.82
N ALA A 274 18.14 0.09 -1.83
CA ALA A 274 17.77 -0.87 -0.80
C ALA A 274 16.97 -2.05 -1.37
N ALA A 275 16.17 -1.83 -2.42
CA ALA A 275 15.44 -2.89 -3.09
C ALA A 275 16.38 -3.86 -3.80
N TYR A 276 17.33 -3.36 -4.59
CA TYR A 276 18.31 -4.19 -5.27
C TYR A 276 19.07 -5.08 -4.28
N GLU A 277 19.57 -4.52 -3.18
CA GLU A 277 20.27 -5.30 -2.15
C GLU A 277 19.37 -6.37 -1.49
N ALA A 278 18.09 -6.06 -1.29
CA ALA A 278 17.19 -6.91 -0.51
C ALA A 278 16.52 -8.03 -1.31
N VAL A 279 16.15 -7.77 -2.57
CA VAL A 279 15.18 -8.58 -3.32
C VAL A 279 15.63 -9.06 -4.68
N ASP A 280 16.72 -8.53 -5.27
CA ASP A 280 17.13 -8.88 -6.64
C ASP A 280 17.36 -10.40 -6.79
N ASP A 281 18.02 -11.02 -5.81
CA ASP A 281 18.27 -12.47 -5.76
C ASP A 281 17.00 -13.32 -5.56
N LEU A 282 15.87 -12.70 -5.23
CA LEU A 282 14.59 -13.37 -5.00
C LEU A 282 13.65 -13.26 -6.19
N LEU A 283 13.94 -12.47 -7.22
CA LEU A 283 12.97 -12.15 -8.27
C LEU A 283 13.23 -12.89 -9.60
N ASP A 284 14.31 -13.67 -9.66
CA ASP A 284 14.61 -14.64 -10.74
C ASP A 284 13.72 -15.90 -10.71
#